data_AF-A0A847FSN3-F1
#
_entry.id   AF-A0A847FSN3-F1
#
_cell.length_a   1.000
_cell.length_b   1.000
_cell.length_c   1.000
_cell.angle_alpha   90.00
_cell.angle_beta   90.00
_cell.angle_gamma   90.00
#
_symmetry.space_group_name_H-M   'P 1'
#
loop_
_entity.id
_entity.type
_entity.pdbx_description
1 polymer ?
#
loop_
_entity_poly.entity_id
_entity_poly.type
_entity_poly.pdbx_seq_one_letter_code
_entity_poly.pdbx_strand_id
1 'polypeptide(L)'
;MTEERPVYNLAAIRDLLLAAFTAEELRRLIFYTSRPALKPLVQRFGPNDGLLAMVETTTSFCQRQNCFPDLLAEVKEANRRQYARFEGRLIAGDEADQAAAAAPAPEERHGGTTYVTHIQNARGLAIGDGARVIITPGDEHEKDTDQPEP
;
A
#
# COMPACT_ATOMS: atom_id res chain seq x y z
N MET A 1 7.88 9.02 -37.72
CA MET A 1 8.00 8.07 -36.59
C MET A 1 7.48 8.79 -35.37
N THR A 2 6.18 8.66 -35.08
CA THR A 2 5.56 9.19 -33.86
C THR A 2 5.90 8.22 -32.75
N GLU A 3 6.90 8.54 -31.93
CA GLU A 3 7.10 7.88 -30.65
C GLU A 3 5.88 8.21 -29.78
N GLU A 4 4.89 7.32 -29.81
CA GLU A 4 3.77 7.34 -28.88
C GLU A 4 4.35 7.21 -27.47
N ARG A 5 4.39 8.33 -26.74
CA ARG A 5 4.90 8.34 -25.39
C ARG A 5 4.05 7.38 -24.57
N PRO A 6 4.66 6.41 -23.86
CA PRO A 6 3.90 5.46 -23.07
C PRO A 6 3.00 6.22 -22.10
N VAL A 7 1.70 5.94 -22.15
CA VAL A 7 0.72 6.54 -21.25
C VAL A 7 0.88 5.83 -19.91
N TYR A 8 1.44 6.54 -18.94
CA TYR A 8 1.68 5.99 -17.61
C TYR A 8 0.41 6.02 -16.76
N ASN A 9 0.14 4.91 -16.06
CA ASN A 9 -0.95 4.85 -15.10
C ASN A 9 -0.53 5.55 -13.79
N LEU A 10 -1.01 6.78 -13.60
CA LEU A 10 -0.67 7.60 -12.44
C LEU A 10 -1.12 6.97 -11.12
N ALA A 11 -2.23 6.23 -11.11
CA ALA A 11 -2.71 5.57 -9.91
C ALA A 11 -1.77 4.43 -9.49
N ALA A 12 -1.33 3.60 -10.45
CA ALA A 12 -0.37 2.53 -10.21
C ALA A 12 0.99 3.06 -9.73
N ILE A 13 1.46 4.18 -10.29
CA ILE A 13 2.70 4.82 -9.85
C ILE A 13 2.58 5.34 -8.42
N ARG A 14 1.45 5.96 -8.06
CA ARG A 14 1.20 6.41 -6.69
C ARG A 14 1.21 5.23 -5.72
N ASP A 15 0.49 4.16 -6.04
CA ASP A 15 0.40 2.98 -5.19
C ASP A 15 1.76 2.29 -5.01
N LEU A 16 2.53 2.17 -6.10
CA LEU A 16 3.91 1.69 -6.07
C LEU A 16 4.78 2.52 -5.13
N LEU A 17 4.75 3.86 -5.22
CA LEU A 17 5.57 4.71 -4.37
C LEU A 17 5.17 4.60 -2.89
N LEU A 18 3.88 4.47 -2.60
CA LEU A 18 3.36 4.27 -1.24
C LEU A 18 3.73 2.89 -0.68
N ALA A 19 3.71 1.85 -1.50
CA ALA A 19 4.03 0.48 -1.10
C ALA A 19 5.55 0.21 -1.03
N ALA A 20 6.34 0.96 -1.80
CA ALA A 20 7.79 0.74 -1.92
C ALA A 20 8.62 1.57 -0.96
N PHE A 21 8.12 2.72 -0.49
CA PHE A 21 8.90 3.67 0.29
C PHE A 21 8.12 4.26 1.47
N THR A 22 8.85 4.51 2.55
CA THR A 22 8.43 5.43 3.60
C THR A 22 8.71 6.89 3.22
N ALA A 23 8.17 7.85 3.99
CA ALA A 23 8.40 9.28 3.75
C ALA A 23 9.90 9.62 3.75
N GLU A 24 10.66 9.06 4.70
CA GLU A 24 12.10 9.26 4.80
C GLU A 24 12.86 8.64 3.63
N GLU A 25 12.50 7.42 3.23
CA GLU A 25 13.16 6.73 2.11
C GLU A 25 12.91 7.44 0.78
N LEU A 26 11.67 7.89 0.53
CA LEU A 26 11.35 8.66 -0.66
C LEU A 26 12.17 9.96 -0.68
N ARG A 27 12.31 10.61 0.48
CA ARG A 27 13.16 11.79 0.62
C ARG A 27 14.60 11.47 0.28
N ARG A 28 15.18 10.44 0.91
CA ARG A 28 16.56 9.99 0.64
C ARG A 28 16.76 9.66 -0.84
N LEU A 29 15.82 8.96 -1.47
CA LEU A 29 15.90 8.60 -2.88
C LEU A 29 16.01 9.86 -3.77
N ILE A 30 15.19 10.88 -3.51
CA ILE A 30 15.22 12.13 -4.27
C ILE A 30 16.45 12.99 -3.92
N PHE A 31 16.98 12.90 -2.70
CA PHE A 31 18.22 13.59 -2.32
C PHE A 31 19.48 12.95 -2.95
N TYR A 32 19.53 11.61 -3.03
CA TYR A 32 20.67 10.85 -3.52
C TYR A 32 20.57 10.45 -5.00
N THR A 33 19.47 10.78 -5.68
CA THR A 33 19.32 10.47 -7.10
C THR A 33 20.41 11.15 -7.93
N SER A 34 20.98 10.38 -8.85
CA SER A 34 21.95 10.90 -9.82
C SER A 34 21.26 11.69 -10.94
N ARG A 35 19.92 11.67 -10.99
CA ARG A 35 19.15 12.24 -12.10
C ARG A 35 18.83 13.71 -11.87
N PRO A 36 19.32 14.63 -12.73
CA PRO A 36 19.14 16.06 -12.54
C PRO A 36 17.67 16.51 -12.64
N ALA A 37 16.83 15.75 -13.36
CA ALA A 37 15.41 16.04 -13.51
C ALA A 37 14.64 16.00 -12.18
N LEU A 38 15.10 15.20 -11.20
CA LEU A 38 14.44 15.00 -9.91
C LEU A 38 15.00 15.93 -8.81
N LYS A 39 16.17 16.54 -9.01
CA LYS A 39 16.74 17.51 -8.06
C LYS A 39 15.83 18.68 -7.67
N PRO A 40 15.07 19.34 -8.57
CA PRO A 40 14.17 20.43 -8.19
C PRO A 40 13.03 20.00 -7.26
N LEU A 41 12.77 18.70 -7.15
CA LEU A 41 11.72 18.12 -6.31
C LEU A 41 12.09 18.18 -4.82
N VAL A 42 13.38 18.12 -4.49
CA VAL A 42 13.91 18.30 -3.13
C VAL A 42 13.45 19.63 -2.52
N GLN A 43 13.48 20.71 -3.31
CA GLN A 43 13.10 22.05 -2.84
C GLN A 43 11.59 22.21 -2.61
N ARG A 44 10.79 21.29 -3.15
CA ARG A 44 9.33 21.32 -2.99
C ARG A 44 8.84 20.52 -1.79
N PHE A 45 9.67 19.65 -1.23
CA PHE A 45 9.31 18.89 -0.03
C PHE A 45 9.47 19.73 1.23
N GLY A 46 8.36 20.02 1.89
CA GLY A 46 8.31 20.63 3.21
C GLY A 46 8.85 19.68 4.29
N PRO A 47 9.46 20.21 5.37
CA PRO A 47 10.06 19.40 6.45
C PRO A 47 9.08 18.40 7.07
N ASN A 48 7.79 18.75 7.12
CA ASN A 48 6.72 17.96 7.72
C ASN A 48 5.74 17.36 6.68
N ASP A 49 6.09 17.33 5.40
CA ASP A 49 5.22 16.68 4.41
C ASP A 49 5.15 15.18 4.69
N GLY A 50 3.92 14.68 4.81
CA GLY A 50 3.66 13.26 4.90
C GLY A 50 3.96 12.55 3.58
N LEU A 51 4.17 11.23 3.64
CA LEU A 51 4.43 10.39 2.46
C LEU A 51 3.43 10.64 1.33
N LEU A 52 2.14 10.72 1.65
CA LEU A 52 1.08 10.95 0.67
C LEU A 52 1.29 12.27 -0.09
N ALA A 53 1.53 13.38 0.63
CA ALA A 53 1.75 14.70 0.04
C ALA A 53 3.02 14.73 -0.82
N MET A 54 4.09 14.05 -0.37
CA MET A 54 5.32 13.91 -1.15
C MET A 54 5.10 13.11 -2.44
N VAL A 55 4.35 12.02 -2.38
CA VAL A 55 4.01 11.19 -3.55
C VAL A 55 3.16 11.99 -4.54
N GLU A 56 2.15 12.73 -4.08
CA GLU A 56 1.33 13.56 -4.96
C GLU A 56 2.13 14.69 -5.62
N THR A 57 3.03 15.32 -4.87
CA THR A 57 3.93 16.37 -5.38
C THR A 57 4.89 15.79 -6.42
N THR A 58 5.44 14.61 -6.16
CA THR A 58 6.35 13.90 -7.07
C THR A 58 5.65 13.51 -8.36
N THR A 59 4.47 12.90 -8.25
CA THR A 59 3.67 12.47 -9.41
C THR A 59 3.25 13.67 -10.25
N SER A 60 2.77 14.74 -9.61
CA SER A 60 2.37 15.98 -10.31
C SER A 60 3.55 16.66 -10.99
N PHE A 61 4.74 16.62 -10.38
CA PHE A 61 5.95 17.18 -10.98
C PHE A 61 6.39 16.37 -12.20
N CYS A 62 6.48 15.04 -12.09
CA CYS A 62 6.89 14.21 -13.22
C CYS A 62 5.87 14.15 -14.35
N GLN A 63 4.59 14.39 -14.07
CA GLN A 63 3.59 14.58 -15.12
C GLN A 63 3.87 15.84 -15.95
N ARG A 64 4.22 16.96 -15.31
CA ARG A 64 4.51 18.22 -16.01
C ARG A 64 5.85 18.19 -16.74
N GLN A 65 6.85 17.54 -16.16
CA GLN A 65 8.23 17.52 -16.67
C GLN A 65 8.59 16.26 -17.47
N ASN A 66 7.65 15.32 -17.61
CA ASN A 66 7.86 14.04 -18.28
C ASN A 66 9.02 13.20 -17.68
N CYS A 67 9.28 13.29 -16.37
CA CYS A 67 10.36 12.56 -15.68
C CYS A 67 9.98 11.20 -15.11
N PHE A 68 8.86 10.61 -15.54
CA PHE A 68 8.47 9.26 -15.12
C PHE A 68 9.50 8.16 -15.46
N PRO A 69 10.11 8.09 -16.65
CA PRO A 69 11.09 7.04 -16.93
C PRO A 69 12.31 7.14 -16.01
N ASP A 70 12.73 8.37 -15.70
CA ASP A 70 13.80 8.65 -14.75
C ASP A 70 13.44 8.18 -13.34
N LEU A 71 12.25 8.54 -12.85
CA LEU A 71 11.76 8.13 -11.54
C LEU A 71 11.65 6.60 -11.43
N LEU A 72 11.06 5.94 -12.42
CA LEU A 72 10.85 4.49 -12.42
C LEU A 72 12.18 3.73 -12.44
N ALA A 73 13.20 4.25 -13.12
CA ALA A 73 14.53 3.65 -13.12
C ALA A 73 15.19 3.73 -11.73
N GLU A 74 15.08 4.86 -11.03
CA GLU A 74 15.60 5.00 -9.66
C GLU A 74 14.83 4.11 -8.68
N VAL A 75 13.50 4.02 -8.82
CA VAL A 75 12.68 3.11 -7.99
C VAL A 75 13.02 1.65 -8.26
N LYS A 76 13.28 1.27 -9.52
CA LYS A 76 13.73 -0.08 -9.87
C LYS A 76 15.06 -0.38 -9.21
N GLU A 77 16.02 0.54 -9.24
CA GLU A 77 17.33 0.34 -8.59
C GLU A 77 17.21 0.24 -7.06
N ALA A 78 16.37 1.07 -6.44
CA ALA A 78 16.18 1.07 -4.99
C ALA A 78 15.36 -0.13 -4.49
N ASN A 79 14.30 -0.53 -5.22
CA ASN A 79 13.38 -1.58 -4.79
C ASN A 79 12.84 -2.40 -5.97
N ARG A 80 13.70 -3.25 -6.55
CA ARG A 80 13.34 -4.17 -7.65
C ARG A 80 12.14 -5.07 -7.34
N ARG A 81 11.98 -5.48 -6.08
CA ARG A 81 10.92 -6.42 -5.66
C ARG A 81 9.54 -5.78 -5.79
N GLN A 82 9.38 -4.56 -5.30
CA GLN A 82 8.11 -3.85 -5.42
C GLN A 82 7.89 -3.41 -6.87
N TYR A 83 8.92 -2.97 -7.58
CA TYR A 83 8.81 -2.64 -9.00
C TYR A 83 8.23 -3.78 -9.84
N ALA A 84 8.74 -5.01 -9.67
CA ALA A 84 8.27 -6.18 -10.41
C ALA A 84 6.77 -6.50 -10.19
N ARG A 85 6.21 -6.17 -9.02
CA ARG A 85 4.78 -6.38 -8.72
C ARG A 85 3.86 -5.44 -9.47
N PHE A 86 4.34 -4.23 -9.76
CA PHE A 86 3.56 -3.19 -10.40
C PHE A 86 3.91 -3.02 -11.88
N GLU A 87 5.02 -3.58 -12.37
CA GLU A 87 5.53 -3.42 -13.75
C GLU A 87 4.42 -3.53 -14.80
N GLY A 88 3.54 -4.52 -14.64
CA GLY A 88 2.41 -4.69 -15.53
C GLY A 88 1.32 -3.61 -15.49
N ARG A 89 1.07 -3.04 -14.31
CA ARG A 89 0.05 -1.99 -14.12
C ARG A 89 0.56 -0.58 -14.45
N LEU A 90 1.85 -0.40 -14.70
CA LEU A 90 2.46 0.92 -14.91
C LEU A 90 2.12 1.54 -16.27
N ILE A 91 1.79 0.73 -17.28
CA ILE A 91 1.48 1.16 -18.64
C ILE A 91 -0.02 1.06 -18.87
N ALA A 92 -0.71 2.20 -19.04
CA ALA A 92 -2.16 2.28 -19.17
C ALA A 92 -2.72 1.71 -20.51
N GLY A 93 -1.87 1.07 -21.32
CA GLY A 93 -2.23 0.47 -22.61
C GLY A 93 -2.24 -1.06 -22.63
N ASP A 94 -1.80 -1.73 -21.55
CA ASP A 94 -1.63 -3.20 -21.51
C ASP A 94 -2.75 -3.92 -20.71
N GLU A 95 -3.70 -3.17 -20.14
CA GLU A 95 -4.79 -3.73 -19.31
C GLU A 95 -5.77 -4.63 -20.09
N ALA A 96 -5.72 -4.64 -21.42
CA ALA A 96 -6.48 -5.60 -22.23
C ALA A 96 -5.84 -7.00 -22.29
N ASP A 97 -4.53 -7.14 -22.02
CA ASP A 97 -3.80 -8.41 -22.13
C ASP A 97 -3.37 -8.97 -20.76
N GLN A 98 -3.16 -8.10 -19.76
CA GLN A 98 -2.54 -8.51 -18.49
C GLN A 98 -3.48 -9.02 -17.39
N ALA A 99 -4.79 -8.97 -17.61
CA ALA A 99 -5.74 -9.73 -16.79
C ALA A 99 -5.61 -11.25 -17.00
N ALA A 100 -4.92 -11.71 -18.06
CA ALA A 100 -4.70 -13.12 -18.35
C ALA A 100 -3.35 -13.69 -17.81
N ALA A 101 -2.37 -12.84 -17.45
CA ALA A 101 -1.01 -13.29 -17.12
C ALA A 101 -0.64 -13.30 -15.62
N ALA A 102 -1.51 -12.79 -14.73
CA ALA A 102 -1.26 -12.76 -13.28
C ALA A 102 -1.76 -14.01 -12.51
N ALA A 103 -2.05 -15.11 -13.20
CA ALA A 103 -2.20 -16.44 -12.61
C ALA A 103 -1.50 -17.47 -13.52
N PRO A 104 -0.39 -18.08 -13.05
CA PRO A 104 -0.46 -19.33 -12.26
C PRO A 104 0.63 -19.37 -11.16
N ALA A 105 0.66 -20.20 -10.11
CA ALA A 105 -0.06 -21.37 -9.64
C ALA A 105 0.23 -21.48 -8.12
N PRO A 106 -0.58 -22.23 -7.35
CA PRO A 106 -0.31 -22.49 -5.94
C PRO A 106 0.95 -23.35 -5.81
N GLU A 107 1.96 -22.85 -5.10
CA GLU A 107 3.10 -23.67 -4.68
C GLU A 107 2.63 -24.60 -3.55
N GLU A 108 2.18 -25.79 -3.95
CA GLU A 108 1.93 -26.91 -3.05
C GLU A 108 3.26 -27.60 -2.72
N ARG A 109 3.51 -27.73 -1.39
CA ARG A 109 4.33 -28.73 -0.67
C ARG A 109 5.74 -28.33 -0.22
N HIS A 110 5.85 -27.96 1.07
CA HIS A 110 6.04 -28.94 2.16
C HIS A 110 5.93 -28.26 3.54
N GLY A 111 5.17 -28.88 4.45
CA GLY A 111 5.47 -28.80 5.89
C GLY A 111 4.42 -28.21 6.83
N GLY A 112 3.34 -28.96 7.08
CA GLY A 112 2.92 -29.19 8.47
C GLY A 112 1.77 -28.37 9.05
N THR A 113 0.70 -29.10 9.36
CA THR A 113 -0.29 -28.86 10.43
C THR A 113 -1.57 -28.13 10.01
N THR A 114 -2.47 -28.95 9.45
CA THR A 114 -3.92 -28.96 9.63
C THR A 114 -4.52 -27.90 10.56
N TYR A 115 -5.27 -26.96 10.00
CA TYR A 115 -6.45 -26.42 10.69
C TYR A 115 -7.70 -26.90 9.95
N VAL A 116 -8.45 -27.75 10.64
CA VAL A 116 -9.74 -28.29 10.22
C VAL A 116 -10.71 -27.12 10.07
N THR A 117 -11.22 -26.94 8.85
CA THR A 117 -12.42 -26.18 8.54
C THR A 117 -13.58 -26.72 9.37
N HIS A 118 -14.19 -25.90 10.22
CA HIS A 118 -15.55 -26.13 10.69
C HIS A 118 -16.40 -24.90 10.39
N ILE A 119 -16.79 -24.78 9.12
CA ILE A 119 -17.92 -23.96 8.71
C ILE A 119 -19.15 -24.85 8.90
N GLN A 120 -19.99 -24.54 9.88
CA GLN A 120 -21.37 -25.01 9.89
C GLN A 120 -22.30 -23.79 9.92
N ASN A 121 -22.66 -23.35 8.72
CA ASN A 121 -23.92 -22.67 8.50
C ASN A 121 -24.98 -23.74 8.31
N ALA A 122 -25.88 -23.90 9.28
CA ALA A 122 -27.14 -24.60 9.09
C ALA A 122 -28.29 -23.61 9.36
N ARG A 123 -28.98 -23.27 8.29
CA ARG A 123 -30.31 -22.66 8.32
C ARG A 123 -31.32 -23.70 8.82
N GLY A 124 -32.19 -23.27 9.72
CA GLY A 124 -33.60 -23.70 9.72
C GLY A 124 -34.08 -24.58 10.87
N LEU A 125 -35.19 -24.12 11.45
CA LEU A 125 -36.22 -24.85 12.21
C LEU A 125 -36.17 -24.83 13.75
N ALA A 126 -36.72 -23.74 14.29
CA ALA A 126 -37.88 -23.68 15.20
C ALA A 126 -37.92 -24.47 16.55
N ILE A 127 -38.35 -23.69 17.55
CA ILE A 127 -39.12 -24.00 18.78
C ILE A 127 -38.33 -24.17 20.09
N GLY A 128 -38.67 -23.32 21.07
CA GLY A 128 -38.26 -23.38 22.49
C GLY A 128 -37.90 -21.99 23.03
N ASP A 129 -38.86 -21.08 23.15
CA ASP A 129 -39.50 -20.72 24.42
C ASP A 129 -38.53 -20.16 25.49
N GLY A 130 -38.63 -18.84 25.70
CA GLY A 130 -38.35 -18.18 26.98
C GLY A 130 -36.90 -18.01 27.42
N ALA A 131 -36.27 -16.87 27.10
CA ALA A 131 -35.58 -16.02 28.10
C ALA A 131 -34.85 -14.81 27.46
N ARG A 132 -35.55 -13.68 27.50
CA ARG A 132 -35.10 -12.33 27.88
C ARG A 132 -33.63 -11.94 27.60
N VAL A 133 -33.47 -11.04 26.62
CA VAL A 133 -32.32 -10.14 26.47
C VAL A 133 -32.20 -9.25 27.71
N ILE A 134 -31.03 -9.25 28.35
CA ILE A 134 -30.61 -8.17 29.25
C ILE A 134 -29.32 -7.58 28.68
N ILE A 135 -29.44 -6.34 28.19
CA ILE A 135 -28.33 -5.44 27.93
C ILE A 135 -28.03 -4.78 29.28
N THR A 136 -26.83 -4.99 29.83
CA THR A 136 -26.29 -4.17 30.93
C THR A 136 -25.21 -3.24 30.39
N PRO A 137 -25.37 -1.91 30.53
CA PRO A 137 -24.33 -0.93 30.29
C PRO A 137 -23.47 -0.70 31.54
N GLY A 138 -22.17 -0.43 31.33
CA GLY A 138 -21.30 0.34 32.23
C GLY A 138 -20.82 -0.34 33.52
N ASP A 139 -19.51 -0.47 33.65
CA ASP A 139 -18.85 -0.25 34.95
C ASP A 139 -17.40 0.20 34.70
N GLU A 140 -17.16 1.50 34.87
CA GLU A 140 -15.86 2.09 35.12
C GLU A 140 -15.70 2.22 36.64
N HIS A 141 -14.79 1.45 37.24
CA HIS A 141 -14.11 1.68 38.54
C HIS A 141 -13.19 0.44 38.76
N GLU A 142 -12.03 0.45 39.37
CA GLU A 142 -11.39 1.31 40.35
C GLU A 142 -9.91 0.85 40.40
N LYS A 143 -8.94 1.75 40.57
CA LYS A 143 -7.66 1.37 41.18
C LYS A 143 -7.36 2.31 42.33
N ASP A 144 -7.85 1.89 43.48
CA ASP A 144 -7.19 1.91 44.78
C ASP A 144 -5.68 2.20 44.71
N THR A 145 -5.24 3.27 45.38
CA THR A 145 -3.98 3.27 46.12
C THR A 145 -4.15 4.19 47.32
N ASP A 146 -4.51 3.56 48.42
CA ASP A 146 -4.29 3.96 49.80
C ASP A 146 -2.80 4.23 50.08
N GLN A 147 -2.46 5.39 50.64
CA GLN A 147 -1.39 5.50 51.64
C GLN A 147 -1.43 6.84 52.39
N PRO A 148 -1.60 6.83 53.74
CA PRO A 148 -1.47 8.02 54.56
C PRO A 148 -0.21 8.03 55.46
N GLU A 149 0.04 9.24 56.00
CA GLU A 149 0.81 9.62 57.21
C GLU A 149 2.35 9.75 57.15
N PRO A 150 2.97 10.52 58.10
CA PRO A 150 2.40 11.40 59.15
C PRO A 150 2.59 12.91 58.94
#